data_AF-A0A927QTR9-F1
#
_entry.id   AF-A0A927QTR9-F1
#
_cell.length_a   1.000
_cell.length_b   1.000
_cell.length_c   1.000
_cell.angle_alpha   90.00
_cell.angle_beta   90.00
_cell.angle_gamma   90.00
#
_symmetry.space_group_name_H-M   'P 1'
#
loop_
_entity.id
_entity.type
_entity.pdbx_description
1 polymer ?
#
loop_
_entity_poly.entity_id
_entity_poly.type
_entity_poly.pdbx_seq_one_letter_code
_entity_poly.pdbx_strand_id
1 'polypeptide(L)'
;MAGKYRLCAASLLITFTGFYMVEHLFTIRPERISGNGNLGLLVIMILLPFLAASLVLTFASARRIGKTAPLRLKFILPVTVVVIAILLGCIIHNVVELIYALGGTPDNPESRIYRYGWFNQYTNSFYFNTYTFLLVHTLSCSAGLLSVIGKREDL
;
A
#
# COMPACT_ATOMS: atom_id res chain seq x y z
N MET A 1 13.80 -21.77 12.10
CA MET A 1 13.30 -21.18 10.83
C MET A 1 11.86 -20.64 10.92
N ALA A 2 10.94 -21.32 11.62
CA ALA A 2 9.54 -20.89 11.74
C ALA A 2 9.32 -19.48 12.33
N GLY A 3 10.15 -19.04 13.29
CA GLY A 3 9.98 -17.75 13.96
C GLY A 3 10.04 -16.51 13.06
N LYS A 4 10.88 -16.52 12.00
CA LYS A 4 11.03 -15.37 11.10
C LYS A 4 9.83 -15.20 10.16
N TYR A 5 9.23 -16.31 9.71
CA TYR A 5 8.02 -16.27 8.89
C TYR A 5 6.79 -15.87 9.73
N ARG A 6 6.71 -16.32 10.98
CA ARG A 6 5.68 -15.87 11.93
C ARG A 6 5.75 -14.37 12.19
N LEU A 7 6.96 -13.82 12.35
CA LEU A 7 7.16 -12.38 12.52
C LEU A 7 6.73 -11.58 11.28
N CYS A 8 7.09 -12.06 10.08
CA CYS A 8 6.65 -11.45 8.83
C CYS A 8 5.13 -11.50 8.65
N ALA A 9 4.50 -12.62 9.01
CA ALA A 9 3.04 -12.76 8.95
C ALA A 9 2.35 -11.83 9.96
N ALA A 10 2.88 -11.72 11.18
CA ALA A 10 2.37 -10.82 12.19
C ALA A 10 2.51 -9.34 11.78
N SER A 11 3.65 -8.94 11.22
CA SER A 11 3.84 -7.56 10.72
C SER A 11 2.89 -7.24 9.56
N LEU A 12 2.68 -8.20 8.64
CA LEU A 12 1.72 -8.07 7.56
C LEU A 12 0.29 -7.91 8.07
N LEU A 13 -0.10 -8.70 9.08
CA LEU A 13 -1.43 -8.62 9.67
C LEU A 13 -1.66 -7.25 10.34
N ILE A 14 -0.72 -6.81 11.19
CA ILE A 14 -0.81 -5.51 11.88
C ILE A 14 -0.91 -4.38 10.86
N THR A 15 -0.07 -4.41 9.82
CA THR A 15 -0.06 -3.36 8.81
C THR A 15 -1.29 -3.37 7.94
N PHE A 16 -1.78 -4.56 7.55
CA PHE A 16 -3.06 -4.70 6.85
C PHE A 16 -4.21 -4.14 7.67
N THR A 17 -4.31 -4.50 8.96
CA THR A 17 -5.32 -3.94 9.87
C THR A 17 -5.21 -2.42 9.95
N GLY A 18 -4.00 -1.87 10.03
CA GLY A 18 -3.79 -0.43 10.01
C GLY A 18 -4.30 0.25 8.74
N PHE A 19 -3.99 -0.29 7.56
CA PHE A 19 -4.52 0.23 6.29
C PHE A 19 -6.04 0.14 6.23
N TYR A 20 -6.62 -0.99 6.64
CA TYR A 20 -8.06 -1.20 6.69
C TYR A 20 -8.75 -0.20 7.64
N MET A 21 -8.16 0.05 8.81
CA MET A 21 -8.67 1.04 9.76
C MET A 21 -8.60 2.45 9.18
N VAL A 22 -7.49 2.84 8.55
CA VAL A 22 -7.38 4.17 7.93
C VAL A 22 -8.43 4.33 6.82
N GLU A 23 -8.59 3.32 5.97
CA GLU A 23 -9.55 3.33 4.85
C GLU A 23 -11.00 3.45 5.33
N HIS A 24 -11.41 2.64 6.31
CA HIS A 24 -12.84 2.50 6.65
C HIS A 24 -13.28 3.21 7.92
N LEU A 25 -12.38 3.46 8.87
CA LEU A 25 -12.71 4.08 10.16
C LEU A 25 -12.24 5.54 10.25
N PHE A 26 -11.08 5.88 9.66
CA PHE A 26 -10.47 7.19 9.83
C PHE A 26 -10.44 8.08 8.58
N THR A 27 -10.95 7.58 7.44
CA THR A 27 -11.23 8.40 6.26
C THR A 27 -12.68 8.87 6.33
N ILE A 28 -12.88 10.19 6.24
CA ILE A 28 -14.22 10.77 6.26
C ILE A 28 -14.89 10.52 4.92
N ARG A 29 -16.10 9.96 4.97
CA ARG A 29 -16.89 9.72 3.77
C ARG A 29 -17.30 11.04 3.11
N PRO A 30 -17.35 11.11 1.77
CA PRO A 30 -17.68 12.33 1.04
C PRO A 30 -18.94 13.00 1.55
N GLU A 31 -19.97 12.24 1.96
CA GLU A 31 -21.28 12.76 2.31
C GLU A 31 -21.32 13.52 3.65
N ARG A 32 -20.31 13.35 4.52
CA ARG A 32 -20.30 13.93 5.87
C ARG A 32 -19.35 15.13 5.97
N ILE A 33 -19.68 16.08 6.84
CA ILE A 33 -18.79 17.19 7.21
C ILE A 33 -18.08 16.81 8.51
N SER A 34 -16.74 16.86 8.53
CA SER A 34 -15.94 16.61 9.74
C SER A 34 -15.53 17.92 10.41
N GLY A 35 -15.80 18.03 11.71
CA GLY A 35 -15.34 19.13 12.57
C GLY A 35 -14.07 18.85 13.37
N ASN A 36 -13.56 17.61 13.37
CA ASN A 36 -12.43 17.17 14.21
C ASN A 36 -11.09 17.08 13.47
N GLY A 37 -11.01 17.52 12.21
CA GLY A 37 -9.80 17.44 11.39
C GLY A 37 -9.41 16.00 11.02
N ASN A 38 -8.15 15.80 10.62
CA ASN A 38 -7.65 14.53 10.09
C ASN A 38 -7.11 13.60 11.19
N LEU A 39 -8.00 12.96 11.96
CA LEU A 39 -7.64 11.91 12.93
C LEU A 39 -6.90 10.72 12.29
N GLY A 40 -7.15 10.43 11.01
CA GLY A 40 -6.44 9.39 10.27
C GLY A 40 -4.94 9.62 10.21
N LEU A 41 -4.49 10.87 10.22
CA LEU A 41 -3.07 11.21 10.22
C LEU A 41 -2.32 10.63 11.43
N LEU A 42 -2.93 10.66 12.62
CA LEU A 42 -2.33 10.12 13.84
C LEU A 42 -2.13 8.60 13.72
N VAL A 43 -3.14 7.90 13.19
CA VAL A 43 -3.08 6.45 12.97
C VAL A 43 -2.03 6.12 11.92
N ILE A 44 -1.97 6.90 10.83
CA ILE A 44 -0.95 6.76 9.79
C ILE A 44 0.45 6.92 10.38
N MET A 45 0.70 7.94 11.22
CA MET A 45 2.01 8.15 11.84
C MET A 45 2.46 6.96 12.70
N ILE A 46 1.53 6.38 13.47
CA ILE A 46 1.80 5.17 14.27
C ILE A 46 2.04 3.96 13.37
N LEU A 47 1.33 3.86 12.24
CA LEU A 47 1.39 2.74 11.30
C LEU A 47 2.70 2.69 10.50
N LEU A 48 3.28 3.85 10.15
CA LEU A 48 4.50 3.96 9.34
C LEU A 48 5.69 3.10 9.79
N PRO A 49 6.11 3.07 11.06
CA PRO A 49 7.20 2.19 11.50
C PRO A 49 6.88 0.70 11.31
N PHE A 50 5.62 0.28 11.53
CA PHE A 50 5.19 -1.10 11.28
C PHE A 50 5.18 -1.42 9.79
N LEU A 51 4.75 -0.47 8.94
CA LEU A 51 4.79 -0.62 7.49
C LEU A 51 6.24 -0.79 7.02
N ALA A 52 7.16 0.07 7.46
CA ALA A 52 8.57 -0.03 7.11
C ALA A 52 9.16 -1.38 7.52
N ALA A 53 8.89 -1.84 8.75
CA ALA A 53 9.33 -3.14 9.23
C ALA A 53 8.74 -4.28 8.39
N SER A 54 7.44 -4.22 8.05
CA SER A 54 6.77 -5.21 7.22
C SER A 54 7.40 -5.29 5.82
N LEU A 55 7.64 -4.14 5.18
CA LEU A 55 8.28 -4.08 3.87
C LEU A 55 9.69 -4.68 3.89
N VAL A 56 10.50 -4.40 4.92
CA VAL A 56 11.83 -5.00 5.08
C VAL A 56 11.75 -6.52 5.26
N LEU A 57 10.79 -7.01 6.05
CA LEU A 57 10.58 -8.44 6.27
C LEU A 57 10.08 -9.15 5.01
N THR A 58 9.18 -8.52 4.24
CA THR A 58 8.71 -9.01 2.94
C THR A 58 9.87 -9.12 1.96
N PHE A 59 10.66 -8.07 1.80
CA PHE A 59 11.87 -8.09 0.96
C PHE A 59 12.82 -9.21 1.36
N ALA A 60 13.16 -9.30 2.66
CA ALA A 60 14.10 -10.30 3.16
C ALA A 60 13.60 -11.74 2.96
N SER A 61 12.29 -11.96 3.10
CA SER A 61 11.66 -13.26 2.88
C SER A 61 11.64 -13.62 1.40
N ALA A 62 11.23 -12.70 0.53
CA ALA A 62 11.24 -12.86 -0.91
C ALA A 62 12.66 -13.18 -1.44
N ARG A 63 13.67 -12.43 -0.99
CA ARG A 63 15.07 -12.66 -1.34
C ARG A 63 15.54 -14.07 -0.94
N ARG A 64 15.14 -14.59 0.22
CA ARG A 64 15.50 -15.96 0.64
C ARG A 64 14.85 -17.00 -0.26
N ILE A 65 13.56 -16.83 -0.58
CA ILE A 65 12.82 -17.72 -1.48
C ILE A 65 13.47 -17.73 -2.87
N GLY A 66 13.84 -16.56 -3.38
CA GLY A 66 14.51 -16.43 -4.68
C GLY A 66 15.86 -17.14 -4.76
N LYS A 67 16.61 -17.21 -3.65
CA LYS A 67 17.86 -17.98 -3.59
C LYS A 67 17.63 -19.49 -3.72
N THR A 68 16.56 -20.01 -3.11
CA THR A 68 16.28 -21.45 -3.05
C THR A 68 15.51 -22.00 -4.24
N ALA A 69 14.81 -21.14 -5.01
CA ALA A 69 13.94 -21.58 -6.10
C ALA A 69 14.08 -20.76 -7.39
N PRO A 70 15.28 -20.71 -8.01
CA PRO A 70 15.56 -19.83 -9.15
C PRO A 70 14.72 -20.12 -10.40
N LEU A 71 14.41 -21.40 -10.68
CA LEU A 71 13.54 -21.75 -11.81
C LEU A 71 12.12 -21.19 -11.68
N ARG A 72 11.61 -21.05 -10.46
CA ARG A 72 10.27 -20.50 -10.21
C ARG A 72 10.21 -18.98 -10.43
N LEU A 73 11.35 -18.28 -10.36
CA LEU A 73 11.41 -16.83 -10.57
C LEU A 73 10.97 -16.40 -11.96
N LYS A 74 11.27 -17.23 -12.99
CA LYS A 74 10.86 -16.99 -14.38
C LYS A 74 9.34 -16.90 -14.55
N PHE A 75 8.58 -17.57 -13.68
CA PHE A 75 7.11 -17.54 -13.70
C PHE A 75 6.54 -16.51 -12.72
N ILE A 76 7.16 -16.34 -11.56
CA ILE A 76 6.66 -15.43 -10.51
C ILE A 76 6.78 -13.96 -10.95
N LEU A 77 7.90 -13.56 -11.57
CA LEU A 77 8.14 -12.16 -11.89
C LEU A 77 7.12 -11.57 -12.90
N PRO A 78 6.81 -12.23 -14.03
CA PRO A 78 5.75 -11.75 -14.94
C PRO A 78 4.40 -11.60 -14.24
N VAL A 79 4.03 -12.55 -13.37
CA VAL A 79 2.79 -12.48 -12.59
C VAL A 79 2.79 -11.25 -11.68
N THR A 80 3.91 -10.92 -11.03
CA THR A 80 3.97 -9.71 -10.19
C THR A 80 3.76 -8.43 -10.99
N VAL A 81 4.22 -8.36 -12.25
CA VAL A 81 3.99 -7.18 -13.11
C VAL A 81 2.52 -7.04 -13.45
N VAL A 82 1.84 -8.14 -13.80
CA VAL A 82 0.39 -8.14 -14.07
C VAL A 82 -0.39 -7.71 -12.83
N VAL A 83 -0.04 -8.23 -11.66
CA VAL A 83 -0.67 -7.84 -10.38
C VAL A 83 -0.47 -6.35 -10.09
N ILE A 84 0.74 -5.82 -10.29
CA ILE A 84 1.01 -4.38 -10.13
C ILE A 84 0.13 -3.54 -11.07
N ALA A 85 0.01 -3.92 -12.34
CA ALA A 85 -0.81 -3.21 -13.31
C ALA A 85 -2.30 -3.21 -12.91
N ILE A 86 -2.83 -4.35 -12.48
CA ILE A 86 -4.21 -4.47 -11.97
C ILE A 86 -4.41 -3.56 -10.76
N LEU A 87 -3.50 -3.60 -9.78
CA LEU A 87 -3.60 -2.78 -8.57
C LEU A 87 -3.55 -1.28 -8.88
N LEU A 88 -2.70 -0.85 -9.81
CA LEU A 88 -2.69 0.54 -10.28
C LEU A 88 -4.01 0.94 -10.91
N GLY A 89 -4.60 0.08 -11.74
CA GLY A 89 -5.94 0.30 -12.31
C GLY A 89 -7.02 0.47 -11.22
N CYS A 90 -7.03 -0.39 -10.21
CA CYS A 90 -7.95 -0.29 -9.07
C CYS A 90 -7.75 1.01 -8.27
N ILE A 91 -6.49 1.40 -8.02
CA ILE A 91 -6.18 2.65 -7.31
C ILE A 91 -6.68 3.86 -8.11
N ILE A 92 -6.39 3.91 -9.42
CA ILE A 92 -6.83 5.01 -10.29
C ILE A 92 -8.37 5.10 -10.29
N HIS A 93 -9.05 3.96 -10.43
CA HIS A 93 -10.51 3.92 -10.40
C HIS A 93 -11.06 4.47 -9.07
N ASN A 94 -10.56 4.01 -7.93
CA ASN A 94 -10.98 4.51 -6.62
C ASN A 94 -10.72 6.02 -6.43
N VAL A 95 -9.57 6.50 -6.91
CA VAL A 95 -9.22 7.92 -6.85
C VAL A 95 -10.21 8.76 -7.66
N VAL A 96 -10.50 8.35 -8.89
CA VAL A 96 -11.45 9.06 -9.77
C VAL A 96 -12.85 9.07 -9.19
N GLU A 97 -13.36 7.92 -8.72
CA GLU A 97 -14.68 7.80 -8.09
C GLU A 97 -14.81 8.73 -6.87
N LEU A 98 -13.79 8.76 -6.01
CA LEU A 98 -13.82 9.61 -4.83
C LEU A 98 -13.69 11.10 -5.19
N ILE A 99 -12.86 11.48 -6.17
CA ILE A 99 -12.81 12.87 -6.67
C ILE A 99 -14.18 13.30 -7.19
N TYR A 100 -14.86 12.43 -7.94
CA TYR A 100 -16.20 12.70 -8.44
C TYR A 100 -17.21 12.87 -7.29
N ALA A 101 -17.19 11.96 -6.31
CA ALA A 101 -18.05 12.03 -5.12
C ALA A 101 -17.80 13.29 -4.26
N LEU A 102 -16.58 13.83 -4.27
CA LEU A 102 -16.22 15.07 -3.57
C LEU A 102 -16.61 16.34 -4.33
N GLY A 103 -17.11 16.23 -5.57
CA GLY A 103 -17.46 17.39 -6.41
C GLY A 103 -16.26 17.97 -7.18
N GLY A 104 -15.14 17.27 -7.25
CA GLY A 104 -13.94 17.67 -8.00
C GLY A 104 -12.68 17.80 -7.15
N THR A 105 -11.62 18.29 -7.78
CA THR A 105 -10.29 18.46 -7.17
C THR A 105 -10.26 19.60 -6.14
N PRO A 106 -9.19 19.74 -5.33
CA PRO A 106 -9.07 20.85 -4.37
C PRO A 106 -9.06 22.26 -4.97
N ASP A 107 -8.86 22.38 -6.28
CA ASP A 107 -8.87 23.66 -6.99
C ASP A 107 -10.27 24.07 -7.47
N ASN A 108 -11.25 23.15 -7.41
CA ASN A 108 -12.62 23.42 -7.79
C ASN A 108 -13.40 24.05 -6.62
N PRO A 109 -13.95 25.28 -6.76
CA PRO A 109 -14.77 25.92 -5.73
C PRO A 109 -16.00 25.10 -5.27
N GLU A 110 -16.53 24.25 -6.15
CA GLU A 110 -17.67 23.38 -5.85
C GLU A 110 -17.26 22.09 -5.12
N SER A 111 -15.96 21.83 -4.95
CA SER A 111 -15.45 20.64 -4.27
C SER A 111 -15.56 20.77 -2.76
N ARG A 112 -15.93 19.67 -2.10
CA ARG A 112 -15.91 19.55 -0.62
C ARG A 112 -14.50 19.68 -0.03
N ILE A 113 -13.48 19.47 -0.86
CA ILE A 113 -12.07 19.63 -0.47
C ILE A 113 -11.44 20.90 -1.06
N TYR A 114 -12.26 21.89 -1.45
CA TYR A 114 -11.76 23.17 -1.96
C TYR A 114 -10.76 23.80 -0.98
N ARG A 115 -9.58 24.17 -1.49
CA ARG A 115 -8.44 24.75 -0.74
C ARG A 115 -7.78 23.83 0.28
N TYR A 116 -8.18 22.56 0.39
CA TYR A 116 -7.40 21.58 1.13
C TYR A 116 -6.23 21.06 0.29
N GLY A 117 -5.16 20.60 0.96
CA GLY A 117 -4.14 19.81 0.27
C GLY A 117 -4.68 18.45 -0.15
N TRP A 118 -4.04 17.79 -1.12
CA TRP A 118 -4.39 16.43 -1.54
C TRP A 118 -4.31 15.39 -0.43
N PHE A 119 -3.55 15.66 0.62
CA PHE A 119 -3.49 14.82 1.82
C PHE A 119 -4.33 15.43 2.94
N ASN A 120 -5.59 15.02 3.02
CA ASN A 120 -6.56 15.52 3.99
C ASN A 120 -7.50 14.40 4.48
N GLN A 121 -8.41 14.74 5.39
CA GLN A 121 -9.31 13.78 6.05
C GLN A 121 -10.23 12.98 5.10
N TYR A 122 -10.54 13.51 3.92
CA TYR A 122 -11.39 12.88 2.91
C TYR A 122 -10.60 12.02 1.92
N THR A 123 -9.30 12.28 1.78
CA THR A 123 -8.45 11.69 0.74
C THR A 123 -7.39 10.75 1.30
N ASN A 124 -7.40 10.46 2.61
CA ASN A 124 -6.52 9.47 3.23
C ASN A 124 -6.57 8.12 2.49
N SER A 125 -7.76 7.71 2.03
CA SER A 125 -7.98 6.47 1.27
C SER A 125 -7.33 6.47 -0.11
N PHE A 126 -6.82 7.60 -0.65
CA PHE A 126 -5.96 7.58 -1.84
C PHE A 126 -4.63 6.87 -1.57
N TYR A 127 -4.10 7.05 -0.36
CA TYR A 127 -2.76 6.63 0.02
C TYR A 127 -2.77 5.39 0.91
N PHE A 128 -3.84 5.21 1.69
CA PHE A 128 -4.00 4.14 2.67
C PHE A 128 -5.32 3.41 2.42
N ASN A 129 -5.25 2.43 1.53
CA ASN A 129 -6.32 1.49 1.22
C ASN A 129 -5.77 0.09 0.94
N THR A 130 -6.66 -0.89 0.83
CA THR A 130 -6.32 -2.28 0.55
C THR A 130 -5.43 -2.45 -0.71
N TYR A 131 -5.70 -1.72 -1.79
CA TYR A 131 -4.92 -1.82 -3.03
C TYR A 131 -3.51 -1.23 -2.89
N THR A 132 -3.36 -0.07 -2.24
CA THR A 132 -2.06 0.54 -1.96
C THR A 132 -1.21 -0.33 -1.03
N PHE A 133 -1.82 -0.98 -0.03
CA PHE A 133 -1.17 -1.97 0.83
C PHE A 133 -0.60 -3.13 0.01
N LEU A 134 -1.42 -3.73 -0.85
CA LEU A 134 -1.01 -4.84 -1.70
C LEU A 134 0.07 -4.40 -2.69
N LEU A 135 -0.03 -3.18 -3.24
CA LEU A 135 0.93 -2.65 -4.20
C LEU A 135 2.32 -2.52 -3.58
N VAL A 136 2.45 -1.86 -2.43
CA VAL A 136 3.77 -1.64 -1.79
C VAL A 136 4.42 -2.95 -1.35
N HIS A 137 3.63 -3.93 -0.89
CA HIS A 137 4.16 -5.25 -0.53
C HIS A 137 4.51 -6.08 -1.76
N THR A 138 3.75 -5.96 -2.86
CA THR A 138 4.10 -6.61 -4.13
C THR A 138 5.41 -6.05 -4.68
N LEU A 139 5.57 -4.72 -4.67
CA LEU A 139 6.81 -4.06 -5.08
C LEU A 139 8.00 -4.49 -4.22
N SER A 140 7.84 -4.53 -2.89
CA SER A 140 8.89 -5.00 -1.97
C SER A 140 9.26 -6.47 -2.21
N CYS A 141 8.25 -7.32 -2.45
CA CYS A 141 8.46 -8.72 -2.81
C CYS A 141 9.25 -8.85 -4.13
N SER A 142 8.80 -8.18 -5.18
CA SER A 142 9.46 -8.18 -6.49
C SER A 142 10.90 -7.67 -6.40
N ALA A 143 11.16 -6.60 -5.66
CA ALA A 143 12.51 -6.10 -5.40
C ALA A 143 13.39 -7.15 -4.70
N GLY A 144 12.84 -7.86 -3.72
CA GLY A 144 13.52 -8.96 -3.03
C GLY A 144 13.91 -10.09 -3.99
N LEU A 145 13.01 -10.49 -4.87
CA LEU A 145 13.26 -11.53 -5.88
C LEU A 145 14.31 -11.08 -6.92
N LEU A 146 14.17 -9.86 -7.45
CA LEU A 146 15.11 -9.29 -8.44
C LEU A 146 16.53 -9.15 -7.89
N SER A 147 16.68 -8.83 -6.59
CA SER A 147 18.00 -8.70 -5.94
C SER A 147 18.85 -9.98 -5.94
N VAL A 148 18.24 -11.13 -6.24
CA VAL A 148 18.95 -12.42 -6.35
C VAL A 148 19.38 -12.71 -7.79
N ILE A 149 18.64 -12.23 -8.78
CA ILE A 149 18.93 -12.48 -10.20
C ILE A 149 20.19 -11.73 -10.61
N GLY A 150 20.29 -10.44 -10.28
CA GLY A 150 21.44 -9.61 -10.65
C GLY A 150 22.77 -10.01 -10.00
N LYS A 151 22.79 -10.97 -9.06
CA LYS A 151 24.03 -11.53 -8.48
C LYS A 151 24.45 -12.87 -9.07
N ARG A 152 23.63 -13.45 -9.97
CA ARG A 152 23.92 -14.74 -10.62
C ARG A 152 24.60 -14.57 -11.98
N GLU A 153 24.51 -13.39 -12.59
CA GLU A 153 25.14 -13.09 -13.88
C GLU A 153 26.64 -12.77 -13.74
N ASP A 154 27.12 -12.50 -12.51
CA ASP A 154 28.52 -12.18 -12.18
C ASP A 154 29.37 -13.41 -11.75
N LEU A 155 28.83 -14.63 -11.88
CA LEU A 155 29.49 -15.91 -11.52
C LEU A 155 29.55 -16.84 -12.72
#